data_AF-A0A1H4YGZ8-F1
#
_entry.id   AF-A0A1H4YGZ8-F1
#
_cell.length_a   1.000
_cell.length_b   1.000
_cell.length_c   1.000
_cell.angle_alpha   90.00
_cell.angle_beta   90.00
_cell.angle_gamma   90.00
#
_symmetry.space_group_name_H-M   'P 1'
#
loop_
_entity.id
_entity.type
_entity.pdbx_description
1 polymer ?
#
loop_
_entity_poly.entity_id
_entity_poly.type
_entity_poly.pdbx_seq_one_letter_code
_entity_poly.pdbx_strand_id
1 'polypeptide(L)'
;MRTAERLYAERGFANVSVRQLSEAAGQRNNSAVQYHFESRDKLIETILSHHTRLVEKHRIVVVEALRERETVSLEEHYSCLILPNVENHIEAGTPTWCARFLAQALVEPALRDYVLQDHLDTPSLRLLDEIGAIRRDGIRPELRARHGTMVRQLSVHAFAELEYDLANGRIDPATAEESWRVLGQDLIKALCGLTTGLLGPR
;
A
#
# COMPACT_ATOMS: atom_id res chain seq x y z
N MET A 1 9.40 -11.59 -10.64
CA MET A 1 8.73 -10.53 -9.86
C MET A 1 9.25 -10.45 -8.43
N ARG A 2 9.09 -11.47 -7.58
CA ARG A 2 9.56 -11.46 -6.17
C ARG A 2 11.03 -11.04 -5.98
N THR A 3 11.95 -11.53 -6.81
CA THR A 3 13.37 -11.11 -6.77
C THR A 3 13.56 -9.63 -7.07
N ALA A 4 12.82 -9.09 -8.06
CA ALA A 4 12.91 -7.68 -8.43
C ALA A 4 12.30 -6.78 -7.36
N GLU A 5 11.12 -7.15 -6.86
CA GLU A 5 10.48 -6.48 -5.72
C GLU A 5 11.42 -6.39 -4.53
N ARG A 6 12.04 -7.51 -4.14
CA ARG A 6 13.05 -7.53 -3.07
C ARG A 6 14.22 -6.58 -3.33
N LEU A 7 14.83 -6.69 -4.51
CA LEU A 7 16.00 -5.88 -4.84
C LEU A 7 15.66 -4.39 -4.83
N TYR A 8 14.52 -4.00 -5.39
CA TYR A 8 14.06 -2.63 -5.34
C TYR A 8 13.80 -2.18 -3.90
N ALA A 9 13.01 -2.94 -3.13
CA ALA A 9 12.70 -2.64 -1.73
C ALA A 9 13.95 -2.49 -0.84
N GLU A 10 15.00 -3.29 -1.08
CA GLU A 10 16.22 -3.28 -0.28
C GLU A 10 17.24 -2.23 -0.73
N ARG A 11 17.31 -1.92 -2.04
CA ARG A 11 18.44 -1.16 -2.60
C ARG A 11 18.06 0.19 -3.19
N GLY A 12 16.79 0.43 -3.49
CA GLY A 12 16.41 1.63 -4.24
C GLY A 12 16.21 1.33 -5.72
N PHE A 13 15.25 2.01 -6.34
CA PHE A 13 15.05 2.05 -7.79
C PHE A 13 16.31 2.49 -8.57
N ALA A 14 17.05 3.47 -8.06
CA ALA A 14 18.27 3.97 -8.70
C ALA A 14 19.44 2.98 -8.70
N ASN A 15 19.48 2.04 -7.76
CA ASN A 15 20.63 1.14 -7.54
C ASN A 15 20.44 -0.26 -8.13
N VAL A 16 19.34 -0.49 -8.86
CA VAL A 16 18.98 -1.80 -9.41
C VAL A 16 18.82 -1.71 -10.93
N SER A 17 19.83 -2.23 -11.62
CA SER A 17 19.86 -2.36 -13.07
C SER A 17 19.14 -3.61 -13.57
N VAL A 18 18.68 -3.59 -14.82
CA VAL A 18 18.10 -4.76 -15.51
C VAL A 18 19.06 -5.95 -15.47
N ARG A 19 20.37 -5.71 -15.61
CA ARG A 19 21.39 -6.74 -15.49
C ARG A 19 21.40 -7.40 -14.11
N GLN A 20 21.36 -6.63 -13.03
CA GLN A 20 21.30 -7.18 -11.66
C GLN A 20 20.01 -7.97 -11.43
N LEU A 21 18.89 -7.52 -12.00
CA LEU A 21 17.63 -8.28 -11.95
C LEU A 21 17.75 -9.62 -12.67
N SER A 22 18.34 -9.65 -13.86
CA SER A 22 18.55 -10.88 -14.64
C SER A 22 19.53 -11.83 -13.95
N GLU A 23 20.65 -11.32 -13.43
CA GLU A 23 21.63 -12.11 -12.67
C GLU A 23 20.99 -12.73 -11.41
N ALA A 24 20.20 -11.94 -10.67
CA ALA A 24 19.52 -12.42 -9.47
C ALA A 24 18.34 -13.37 -9.75
N ALA A 25 17.73 -13.30 -10.94
CA ALA A 25 16.71 -14.24 -11.39
C ALA A 25 17.30 -15.60 -11.83
N GLY A 26 18.63 -15.69 -11.98
CA GLY A 26 19.37 -16.91 -12.30
C GLY A 26 19.57 -17.14 -13.82
N GLN A 27 20.73 -17.72 -14.16
CA GLN A 27 21.19 -18.05 -15.52
C GLN A 27 20.21 -18.91 -16.36
N ARG A 28 19.24 -19.60 -15.75
CA ARG A 28 18.25 -20.44 -16.47
C ARG A 28 17.07 -19.66 -17.06
N ASN A 29 16.94 -18.37 -16.76
CA ASN A 29 15.77 -17.56 -17.15
C ASN A 29 16.13 -16.21 -17.79
N ASN A 30 17.34 -16.07 -18.33
CA ASN A 30 17.81 -14.84 -18.98
C ASN A 30 16.88 -14.39 -20.11
N SER A 31 16.36 -15.35 -20.88
CA SER A 31 15.35 -15.12 -21.91
C SER A 31 13.98 -14.76 -21.32
N ALA A 32 13.52 -15.37 -20.22
CA ALA A 32 12.20 -15.10 -19.65
C ALA A 32 12.07 -13.70 -19.02
N VAL A 33 13.12 -13.17 -18.38
CA VAL A 33 13.08 -11.81 -17.81
C VAL A 33 13.12 -10.74 -18.91
N GLN A 34 13.88 -10.96 -19.99
CA GLN A 34 13.86 -10.09 -21.17
C GLN A 34 12.60 -10.26 -22.04
N TYR A 35 11.97 -11.45 -22.08
CA TYR A 35 10.77 -11.70 -22.88
C TYR A 35 9.45 -11.31 -22.18
N HIS A 36 9.37 -11.34 -20.85
CA HIS A 36 8.12 -11.05 -20.14
C HIS A 36 7.92 -9.58 -19.78
N PHE A 37 8.98 -8.76 -19.76
CA PHE A 37 8.87 -7.36 -19.40
C PHE A 37 9.60 -6.50 -20.43
N GLU A 38 8.81 -5.83 -21.27
CA GLU A 38 9.28 -4.93 -22.33
C GLU A 38 10.15 -3.77 -21.80
N SER A 39 9.99 -3.40 -20.52
CA SER A 39 10.83 -2.40 -19.84
C SER A 39 10.88 -2.60 -18.33
N ARG A 40 11.86 -1.94 -17.69
CA ARG A 40 11.95 -1.82 -16.22
C ARG A 40 10.66 -1.26 -15.63
N ASP A 41 10.12 -0.21 -16.22
CA ASP A 41 8.91 0.45 -15.72
C ASP A 41 7.73 -0.51 -15.83
N LYS A 42 7.63 -1.29 -16.91
CA LYS A 42 6.56 -2.28 -17.05
C LYS A 42 6.63 -3.38 -16.01
N LEU A 43 7.84 -3.81 -15.63
CA LEU A 43 8.03 -4.73 -14.51
C LEU A 43 7.54 -4.13 -13.18
N ILE A 44 7.85 -2.86 -12.92
CA ILE A 44 7.44 -2.15 -11.71
C ILE A 44 5.91 -2.01 -11.66
N GLU A 45 5.29 -1.54 -12.74
CA GLU A 45 3.83 -1.47 -12.88
C GLU A 45 3.18 -2.83 -12.65
N THR A 46 3.76 -3.90 -13.20
CA THR A 46 3.21 -5.25 -13.05
C THR A 46 3.28 -5.74 -11.60
N ILE A 47 4.35 -5.43 -10.87
CA ILE A 47 4.48 -5.72 -9.45
C ILE A 47 3.44 -4.92 -8.64
N LEU A 48 3.31 -3.62 -8.90
CA LEU A 48 2.32 -2.76 -8.25
C LEU A 48 0.88 -3.27 -8.50
N SER A 49 0.53 -3.54 -9.75
CA SER A 49 -0.79 -4.05 -10.15
C SER A 49 -1.10 -5.42 -9.52
N HIS A 50 -0.10 -6.28 -9.37
CA HIS A 50 -0.27 -7.55 -8.67
C HIS A 50 -0.72 -7.34 -7.22
N HIS A 51 -0.06 -6.46 -6.47
CA HIS A 51 -0.45 -6.14 -5.09
C HIS A 51 -1.79 -5.42 -5.00
N THR A 52 -2.08 -4.49 -5.93
CA THR A 52 -3.41 -3.86 -6.02
C THR A 52 -4.51 -4.91 -6.07
N ARG A 53 -4.37 -5.94 -6.93
CA ARG A 53 -5.40 -6.97 -7.08
C ARG A 53 -5.58 -7.83 -5.82
N LEU A 54 -4.49 -8.14 -5.11
CA LEU A 54 -4.55 -8.92 -3.88
C LEU A 54 -5.33 -8.17 -2.79
N VAL A 55 -4.99 -6.90 -2.56
CA VAL A 55 -5.67 -6.07 -1.57
C VAL A 55 -7.11 -5.74 -1.98
N GLU A 56 -7.33 -5.45 -3.27
CA GLU A 56 -8.65 -5.08 -3.80
C GLU A 56 -9.67 -6.20 -3.61
N LYS A 57 -9.25 -7.47 -3.80
CA LYS A 57 -10.11 -8.64 -3.60
C LYS A 57 -10.76 -8.65 -2.22
N HIS A 58 -10.01 -8.24 -1.20
CA HIS A 58 -10.48 -8.18 0.18
C HIS A 58 -11.22 -6.86 0.48
N ARG A 59 -10.66 -5.74 0.02
CA ARG A 59 -11.19 -4.40 0.35
C ARG A 59 -12.57 -4.15 -0.24
N ILE A 60 -12.84 -4.57 -1.49
CA ILE A 60 -14.15 -4.32 -2.12
C ILE A 60 -15.29 -4.96 -1.33
N VAL A 61 -15.10 -6.15 -0.76
CA VAL A 61 -16.12 -6.84 0.02
C VAL A 61 -16.47 -6.05 1.29
N VAL A 62 -15.46 -5.53 1.99
CA VAL A 62 -15.66 -4.76 3.22
C VAL A 62 -16.28 -3.39 2.94
N VAL A 63 -15.86 -2.72 1.86
CA VAL A 63 -16.42 -1.41 1.48
C VAL A 63 -17.87 -1.54 0.98
N GLU A 64 -18.20 -2.57 0.21
CA GLU A 64 -19.58 -2.80 -0.26
C GLU A 64 -20.55 -3.04 0.90
N ALA A 65 -20.09 -3.69 1.98
CA ALA A 65 -20.90 -3.86 3.20
C ALA A 65 -21.29 -2.53 3.87
N LEU A 66 -20.59 -1.42 3.56
CA LEU A 66 -20.91 -0.10 4.08
C LEU A 66 -21.97 0.64 3.24
N ARG A 67 -22.33 0.15 2.04
CA ARG A 67 -23.24 0.84 1.12
C ARG A 67 -24.64 1.06 1.71
N GLU A 68 -25.10 0.13 2.54
CA GLU A 68 -26.42 0.19 3.18
C GLU A 68 -26.42 1.03 4.47
N ARG A 69 -25.27 1.55 4.90
CA ARG A 69 -25.14 2.36 6.11
C ARG A 69 -25.60 3.78 5.81
N GLU A 70 -26.48 4.30 6.66
CA GLU A 70 -26.87 5.71 6.61
C GLU A 70 -25.68 6.63 6.92
N THR A 71 -24.80 6.21 7.84
CA THR A 71 -23.57 6.91 8.17
C THR A 71 -22.40 5.94 8.37
N VAL A 72 -21.24 6.29 7.81
CA VAL A 72 -19.98 5.52 7.95
C VAL A 72 -19.01 6.24 8.87
N SER A 73 -18.74 5.74 10.07
CA SER A 73 -17.80 6.35 11.02
C SER A 73 -16.37 6.45 10.47
N LEU A 74 -15.53 7.30 11.07
CA LEU A 74 -14.10 7.37 10.72
C LEU A 74 -13.39 6.04 10.95
N GLU A 75 -13.76 5.32 12.01
CA GLU A 75 -13.20 4.01 12.33
C GLU A 75 -13.54 2.99 11.25
N GLU A 76 -14.80 2.91 10.80
CA GLU A 76 -15.22 2.04 9.68
C GLU A 76 -14.52 2.43 8.38
N HIS A 77 -14.40 3.73 8.09
CA HIS A 77 -13.70 4.23 6.91
C HIS A 77 -12.23 3.79 6.88
N TYR A 78 -11.49 4.02 7.97
CA TYR A 78 -10.08 3.65 8.03
C TYR A 78 -9.86 2.14 8.21
N SER A 79 -10.80 1.42 8.80
CA SER A 79 -10.77 -0.05 8.82
C SER A 79 -10.78 -0.60 7.39
N CYS A 80 -11.60 -0.05 6.50
CA CYS A 80 -11.62 -0.43 5.09
C CYS A 80 -10.32 -0.10 4.36
N LEU A 81 -9.63 0.97 4.75
CA LEU A 81 -8.37 1.38 4.12
C LEU A 81 -7.19 0.52 4.58
N ILE A 82 -7.13 0.20 5.88
CA ILE A 82 -5.94 -0.34 6.55
C ILE A 82 -5.98 -1.86 6.68
N LEU A 83 -7.11 -2.44 7.13
CA LEU A 83 -7.16 -3.86 7.46
C LEU A 83 -6.92 -4.79 6.25
N PRO A 84 -7.42 -4.50 5.02
CA PRO A 84 -7.11 -5.33 3.86
C PRO A 84 -5.61 -5.42 3.54
N ASN A 85 -4.83 -4.37 3.84
CA ASN A 85 -3.38 -4.41 3.68
C ASN A 85 -2.73 -5.25 4.79
N VAL A 86 -3.20 -5.10 6.04
CA VAL A 86 -2.76 -5.92 7.19
C VAL A 86 -2.95 -7.41 6.90
N GLU A 87 -4.15 -7.82 6.51
CA GLU A 87 -4.45 -9.22 6.20
C GLU A 87 -3.61 -9.74 5.03
N ASN A 88 -3.40 -8.92 3.99
CA ASN A 88 -2.54 -9.31 2.87
C ASN A 88 -1.08 -9.57 3.32
N HIS A 89 -0.53 -8.77 4.25
CA HIS A 89 0.81 -9.02 4.80
C HIS A 89 0.87 -10.27 5.68
N ILE A 90 -0.18 -10.55 6.45
CA ILE A 90 -0.30 -11.76 7.27
C ILE A 90 -0.37 -12.99 6.35
N GLU A 91 -1.23 -12.98 5.35
CA GLU A 91 -1.41 -14.07 4.37
C GLU A 91 -0.13 -14.36 3.56
N ALA A 92 0.62 -13.32 3.19
CA ALA A 92 1.85 -13.45 2.42
C ALA A 92 3.00 -14.12 3.20
N GLY A 93 2.97 -14.04 4.53
CA GLY A 93 4.00 -14.58 5.43
C GLY A 93 5.32 -13.82 5.43
N THR A 94 6.07 -13.94 6.52
CA THR A 94 7.33 -13.22 6.72
C THR A 94 8.52 -13.95 6.07
N PRO A 95 9.41 -13.27 5.30
CA PRO A 95 9.40 -11.84 4.98
C PRO A 95 8.62 -11.48 3.72
N THR A 96 8.15 -10.22 3.70
CA THR A 96 7.60 -9.51 2.54
C THR A 96 8.50 -8.32 2.15
N TRP A 97 8.28 -7.77 0.95
CA TRP A 97 8.99 -6.58 0.44
C TRP A 97 8.07 -5.55 -0.22
N CYS A 98 6.76 -5.81 -0.25
CA CYS A 98 5.82 -5.03 -1.03
C CYS A 98 5.54 -3.65 -0.41
N ALA A 99 5.56 -3.52 0.92
CA ALA A 99 5.35 -2.22 1.57
C ALA A 99 6.52 -1.27 1.32
N ARG A 100 7.76 -1.75 1.49
CA ARG A 100 8.97 -0.96 1.17
C ARG A 100 9.09 -0.67 -0.31
N PHE A 101 8.71 -1.62 -1.17
CA PHE A 101 8.65 -1.41 -2.61
C PHE A 101 7.68 -0.27 -2.97
N LEU A 102 6.46 -0.29 -2.43
CA LEU A 102 5.47 0.78 -2.63
C LEU A 102 5.96 2.12 -2.06
N ALA A 103 6.57 2.12 -0.88
CA ALA A 103 7.12 3.33 -0.25
C ALA A 103 8.17 4.01 -1.14
N GLN A 104 9.03 3.24 -1.80
CA GLN A 104 9.96 3.80 -2.78
C GLN A 104 9.25 4.29 -4.04
N ALA A 105 8.25 3.56 -4.54
CA ALA A 105 7.60 3.88 -5.81
C ALA A 105 6.84 5.20 -5.70
N LEU A 106 6.29 5.46 -4.52
CA LEU A 106 5.53 6.65 -4.19
C LEU A 106 6.35 7.95 -4.20
N VAL A 107 7.66 7.87 -3.97
CA VAL A 107 8.57 9.02 -3.95
C VAL A 107 9.43 9.13 -5.21
N GLU A 108 9.46 8.09 -6.05
CA GLU A 108 10.15 8.09 -7.34
C GLU A 108 9.40 8.97 -8.36
N PRO A 109 10.00 10.07 -8.86
CA PRO A 109 9.31 10.99 -9.76
C PRO A 109 8.73 10.33 -11.01
N ALA A 110 9.45 9.36 -11.59
CA ALA A 110 9.00 8.66 -12.79
C ALA A 110 7.79 7.73 -12.57
N LEU A 111 7.52 7.32 -11.33
CA LEU A 111 6.47 6.37 -10.98
C LEU A 111 5.31 7.02 -10.22
N ARG A 112 5.51 8.22 -9.66
CA ARG A 112 4.57 8.85 -8.74
C ARG A 112 3.17 9.00 -9.34
N ASP A 113 3.08 9.48 -10.58
CA ASP A 113 1.79 9.71 -11.23
C ASP A 113 1.08 8.38 -11.48
N TYR A 114 1.79 7.36 -11.96
CA TYR A 114 1.26 6.00 -12.10
C TYR A 114 0.76 5.43 -10.77
N VAL A 115 1.53 5.60 -9.69
CA VAL A 115 1.12 5.12 -8.36
C VAL A 115 -0.17 5.81 -7.89
N LEU A 116 -0.29 7.12 -8.07
CA LEU A 116 -1.45 7.88 -7.60
C LEU A 116 -2.69 7.66 -8.47
N GLN A 117 -2.52 7.52 -9.79
CA GLN A 117 -3.63 7.47 -10.76
C GLN A 117 -4.06 6.06 -11.12
N ASP A 118 -3.18 5.06 -11.02
CA ASP A 118 -3.51 3.68 -11.40
C ASP A 118 -3.45 2.73 -10.20
N HIS A 119 -2.37 2.76 -9.42
CA HIS A 119 -2.21 1.81 -8.31
C HIS A 119 -3.17 2.09 -7.14
N LEU A 120 -3.41 3.36 -6.84
CA LEU A 120 -4.27 3.83 -5.74
C LEU A 120 -5.66 4.31 -6.20
N ASP A 121 -6.03 4.07 -7.45
CA ASP A 121 -7.39 4.33 -7.97
C ASP A 121 -8.12 3.01 -8.27
N THR A 122 -8.69 2.41 -7.23
CA THR A 122 -9.42 1.15 -7.36
C THR A 122 -10.93 1.34 -7.15
N PRO A 123 -11.78 0.41 -7.64
CA PRO A 123 -13.22 0.48 -7.42
C PRO A 123 -13.60 0.66 -5.94
N SER A 124 -12.96 -0.07 -5.02
CA SER A 124 -13.25 0.05 -3.60
C SER A 124 -12.79 1.38 -2.99
N LEU A 125 -11.69 1.97 -3.46
CA LEU A 125 -11.24 3.29 -3.00
C LEU A 125 -12.14 4.41 -3.51
N ARG A 126 -12.59 4.34 -4.77
CA ARG A 126 -13.60 5.26 -5.32
C ARG A 126 -14.92 5.18 -4.55
N LEU A 127 -15.40 3.97 -4.30
CA LEU A 127 -16.60 3.76 -3.51
C LEU A 127 -16.43 4.33 -2.09
N LEU A 128 -15.29 4.07 -1.44
CA LEU A 128 -15.00 4.61 -0.12
C LEU A 128 -14.90 6.14 -0.10
N ASP A 129 -14.44 6.76 -1.19
CA ASP A 129 -14.45 8.21 -1.37
C ASP A 129 -15.88 8.77 -1.53
N GLU A 130 -16.77 7.99 -2.13
CA GLU A 130 -18.18 8.33 -2.34
C GLU A 130 -19.04 8.20 -1.08
N ILE A 131 -18.88 7.12 -0.29
CA ILE A 131 -19.75 6.79 0.85
C ILE A 131 -19.08 7.00 2.21
N GLY A 132 -17.77 7.19 2.24
CA GLY A 132 -16.98 7.18 3.46
C GLY A 132 -17.10 8.45 4.31
N ALA A 133 -16.52 8.36 5.52
CA ALA A 133 -16.56 9.40 6.55
C ALA A 133 -15.95 10.75 6.16
N ILE A 134 -15.13 10.79 5.10
CA ILE A 134 -14.34 11.96 4.67
C ILE A 134 -15.13 12.85 3.71
N ARG A 135 -16.13 12.31 3.00
CA ARG A 135 -17.00 13.10 2.13
C ARG A 135 -17.96 13.91 3.00
N ARG A 136 -17.68 15.19 3.17
CA ARG A 136 -18.54 16.15 3.89
C ARG A 136 -18.58 17.47 3.16
N ASP A 137 -19.73 18.12 3.21
CA ASP A 137 -19.90 19.46 2.68
C ASP A 137 -19.06 20.46 3.49
N GLY A 138 -18.60 21.53 2.83
CA GLY A 138 -17.83 22.60 3.48
C GLY A 138 -16.33 22.35 3.65
N ILE A 139 -15.83 21.14 3.37
CA ILE A 139 -14.37 20.89 3.35
C ILE A 139 -13.77 21.44 2.05
N ARG A 140 -12.85 22.39 2.17
CA ARG A 140 -12.11 22.95 1.02
C ARG A 140 -11.35 21.85 0.27
N PRO A 141 -11.39 21.81 -1.08
CA PRO A 141 -10.70 20.79 -1.87
C PRO A 141 -9.20 20.67 -1.56
N GLU A 142 -8.51 21.79 -1.34
CA GLU A 142 -7.08 21.81 -1.06
C GLU A 142 -6.77 21.22 0.32
N LEU A 143 -7.69 21.38 1.28
CA LEU A 143 -7.54 20.79 2.61
C LEU A 143 -7.75 19.28 2.54
N ARG A 144 -8.76 18.81 1.79
CA ARG A 144 -8.98 17.38 1.53
C ARG A 144 -7.78 16.73 0.83
N ALA A 145 -7.20 17.40 -0.17
CA ALA A 145 -6.02 16.91 -0.87
C ALA A 145 -4.78 16.79 0.04
N ARG A 146 -4.55 17.79 0.91
CA ARG A 146 -3.47 17.73 1.92
C ARG A 146 -3.72 16.62 2.95
N HIS A 147 -4.94 16.48 3.43
CA HIS A 147 -5.34 15.39 4.32
C HIS A 147 -5.08 14.02 3.69
N GLY A 148 -5.55 13.78 2.46
CA GLY A 148 -5.30 12.53 1.74
C GLY A 148 -3.81 12.25 1.52
N THR A 149 -3.00 13.30 1.29
CA THR A 149 -1.54 13.17 1.23
C THR A 149 -0.94 12.70 2.55
N MET A 150 -1.36 13.28 3.67
CA MET A 150 -0.88 12.90 5.01
C MET A 150 -1.31 11.47 5.37
N VAL A 151 -2.56 11.11 5.11
CA VAL A 151 -3.09 9.75 5.31
C VAL A 151 -2.24 8.74 4.54
N ARG A 152 -2.06 8.97 3.23
CA ARG A 152 -1.28 8.08 2.35
C ARG A 152 0.17 7.94 2.81
N GLN A 153 0.84 9.05 3.15
CA GLN A 153 2.23 9.02 3.63
C GLN A 153 2.35 8.22 4.94
N LEU A 154 1.50 8.51 5.92
CA LEU A 154 1.54 7.83 7.20
C LEU A 154 1.30 6.33 7.04
N SER A 155 0.26 5.94 6.29
CA SER A 155 -0.05 4.53 6.06
C SER A 155 1.10 3.81 5.36
N VAL A 156 1.50 4.26 4.16
CA VAL A 156 2.50 3.54 3.34
C VAL A 156 3.82 3.37 4.09
N HIS A 157 4.31 4.42 4.75
CA HIS A 157 5.60 4.35 5.43
C HIS A 157 5.53 3.55 6.74
N ALA A 158 4.41 3.57 7.48
CA ALA A 158 4.28 2.75 8.68
C ALA A 158 4.27 1.24 8.36
N PHE A 159 3.61 0.82 7.27
CA PHE A 159 3.71 -0.56 6.77
C PHE A 159 5.15 -0.91 6.38
N ALA A 160 5.85 0.01 5.69
CA ALA A 160 7.22 -0.21 5.25
C ALA A 160 8.22 -0.35 6.42
N GLU A 161 8.04 0.40 7.50
CA GLU A 161 8.87 0.30 8.72
C GLU A 161 8.69 -1.06 9.40
N LEU A 162 7.45 -1.50 9.63
CA LEU A 162 7.22 -2.83 10.23
C LEU A 162 7.72 -3.97 9.34
N GLU A 163 7.49 -3.87 8.02
CA GLU A 163 8.04 -4.84 7.06
C GLU A 163 9.57 -4.88 7.10
N TYR A 164 10.23 -3.72 7.24
CA TYR A 164 11.68 -3.62 7.39
C TYR A 164 12.15 -4.34 8.66
N ASP A 165 11.52 -4.08 9.80
CA ASP A 165 11.93 -4.64 11.08
C ASP A 165 11.76 -6.17 11.11
N LEU A 166 10.66 -6.67 10.55
CA LEU A 166 10.44 -8.11 10.38
C LEU A 166 11.46 -8.75 9.43
N ALA A 167 11.74 -8.13 8.28
CA ALA A 167 12.67 -8.67 7.30
C ALA A 167 14.12 -8.71 7.79
N ASN A 168 14.50 -7.82 8.73
CA ASN A 168 15.84 -7.75 9.30
C ASN A 168 15.96 -8.43 10.68
N GLY A 169 14.93 -9.16 11.13
CA GLY A 169 14.95 -9.91 12.39
C GLY A 169 14.99 -9.03 13.64
N ARG A 170 14.55 -7.77 13.56
CA ARG A 170 14.39 -6.88 14.72
C ARG A 170 13.14 -7.21 15.53
N ILE A 171 12.17 -7.85 14.88
CA ILE A 171 10.98 -8.42 15.49
C ILE A 171 10.99 -9.93 15.20
N ASP A 172 10.61 -10.73 16.19
CA ASP A 172 10.49 -12.18 16.04
C ASP A 172 9.42 -12.51 14.98
N PRO A 173 9.74 -13.27 13.92
CA PRO A 173 8.75 -13.70 12.94
C PRO A 173 7.56 -14.46 13.54
N ALA A 174 7.72 -15.12 14.71
CA ALA A 174 6.64 -15.78 15.42
C ALA A 174 5.57 -14.80 15.93
N THR A 175 5.92 -13.53 16.14
CA THR A 175 4.99 -12.46 16.55
C THR A 175 4.58 -11.54 15.40
N ALA A 176 4.87 -11.93 14.15
CA ALA A 176 4.63 -11.09 12.98
C ALA A 176 3.14 -10.77 12.79
N GLU A 177 2.26 -11.76 12.94
CA GLU A 177 0.81 -11.55 12.82
C GLU A 177 0.32 -10.53 13.83
N GLU A 178 0.68 -10.69 15.11
CA GLU A 178 0.30 -9.76 16.17
C GLU A 178 0.84 -8.35 15.89
N SER A 179 2.08 -8.23 15.42
CA SER A 179 2.68 -6.94 15.09
C SER A 179 1.91 -6.21 13.98
N TRP A 180 1.48 -6.95 12.94
CA TRP A 180 0.65 -6.39 11.88
C TRP A 180 -0.73 -5.95 12.37
N ARG A 181 -1.36 -6.74 13.26
CA ARG A 181 -2.65 -6.41 13.86
C ARG A 181 -2.57 -5.15 14.75
N VAL A 182 -1.54 -5.06 15.58
CA VAL A 182 -1.27 -3.88 16.42
C VAL A 182 -1.05 -2.63 15.55
N LEU A 183 -0.19 -2.73 14.53
CA LEU A 183 0.03 -1.61 13.61
C LEU A 183 -1.28 -1.16 12.93
N GLY A 184 -2.11 -2.10 12.50
CA GLY A 184 -3.41 -1.80 11.90
C GLY A 184 -4.31 -0.99 12.82
N GLN A 185 -4.46 -1.43 14.07
CA GLN A 185 -5.27 -0.73 15.08
C GLN A 185 -4.73 0.66 15.39
N ASP A 186 -3.41 0.81 15.52
CA ASP A 186 -2.78 2.08 15.82
C ASP A 186 -2.89 3.06 14.65
N LEU A 187 -2.75 2.58 13.41
CA LEU A 187 -2.99 3.38 12.21
C LEU A 187 -4.44 3.86 12.13
N ILE A 188 -5.42 3.00 12.39
CA ILE A 188 -6.85 3.40 12.40
C ILE A 188 -7.08 4.53 13.41
N LYS A 189 -6.60 4.37 14.65
CA LYS A 189 -6.71 5.40 15.69
C LYS A 189 -6.00 6.70 15.30
N ALA A 190 -4.76 6.60 14.80
CA ALA A 190 -3.98 7.77 14.39
C ALA A 190 -4.64 8.53 13.24
N LEU A 191 -5.18 7.82 12.24
CA LEU A 191 -5.86 8.43 11.11
C LEU A 191 -7.21 9.05 11.49
N CYS A 192 -7.97 8.44 12.40
CA CYS A 192 -9.15 9.06 13.01
C CYS A 192 -8.78 10.39 13.70
N GLY A 193 -7.72 10.40 14.51
CA GLY A 193 -7.22 11.60 15.20
C GLY A 193 -6.75 12.67 14.23
N LEU A 194 -5.92 12.31 13.24
CA LEU A 194 -5.42 13.20 12.18
C LEU A 194 -6.58 13.86 11.43
N THR A 195 -7.59 13.08 11.07
CA THR A 195 -8.77 13.57 10.34
C THR A 195 -9.59 14.51 11.20
N THR A 196 -9.84 14.14 12.44
CA THR A 196 -10.62 14.96 13.37
C THR A 196 -9.92 16.29 13.66
N GLY A 197 -8.60 16.27 13.85
CA GLY A 197 -7.81 17.48 14.08
C GLY A 197 -7.73 18.39 12.86
N LEU A 198 -7.72 17.83 11.64
CA LEU A 198 -7.51 18.61 10.42
C LEU A 198 -8.82 19.04 9.73
N LEU A 199 -9.84 18.19 9.75
CA LEU A 199 -11.13 18.39 9.08
C LEU A 199 -12.28 18.70 10.06
N GLY A 200 -12.03 18.59 11.37
CA GLY A 200 -13.05 18.73 12.40
C GLY A 200 -13.79 17.42 12.72
N PRO A 201 -14.57 17.42 13.82
CA PRO A 201 -15.42 16.29 14.17
C PRO A 201 -16.45 16.00 13.07
N ARG A 202 -16.93 14.75 13.01
CA ARG A 202 -18.04 14.36 12.14
C ARG A 202 -19.36 14.73 12.76
#